data_AF-A0A1J9QFR7-F1
#
_entry.id   AF-A0A1J9QFR7-F1
#
_cell.length_a   1.000
_cell.length_b   1.000
_cell.length_c   1.000
_cell.angle_alpha   90.00
_cell.angle_beta   90.00
_cell.angle_gamma   90.00
#
_symmetry.space_group_name_H-M   'P 1'
#
loop_
_entity.id
_entity.type
_entity.pdbx_description
1 polymer ?
#
loop_
_entity_poly.entity_id
_entity_poly.type
_entity_poly.pdbx_seq_one_letter_code
_entity_poly.pdbx_strand_id
1 'polypeptide(L)'
;MAQFFFKLCFLLFTIKSVLASPLSTSSSTSDLSTLSELADILLEDLPSESTLLISRDEAHPAEHTHLITVPESQDIADPRGKRAAGVKGMCSLHLWEADTCGTGGKTPRYAAVELKNSAGKVIVRPNRGANGGLGTSIDRTWEVTSQLPWVLLIDGNGKKNNVQFKYGRYSWMSNTKKRGPKDPYCIQGGWDPRIKRCGVFGHTTRRKQMDCFFPCP
;
A
#
# COMPACT_ATOMS: atom_id res chain seq x y z
N MET A 1 -39.08 -37.95 -15.48
CA MET A 1 -38.58 -36.76 -14.74
C MET A 1 -38.83 -36.91 -13.24
N ALA A 2 -38.20 -37.88 -12.57
CA ALA A 2 -38.45 -38.15 -11.14
C ALA A 2 -37.18 -38.65 -10.38
N GLN A 3 -35.99 -38.31 -10.87
CA GLN A 3 -34.71 -38.74 -10.25
C GLN A 3 -33.82 -37.59 -9.79
N PHE A 4 -34.20 -36.32 -10.02
CA PHE A 4 -33.37 -35.17 -9.67
C PHE A 4 -33.69 -34.52 -8.32
N PHE A 5 -34.77 -34.91 -7.64
CA PHE A 5 -35.19 -34.27 -6.38
C PHE A 5 -34.58 -34.88 -5.10
N PHE A 6 -33.92 -36.04 -5.18
CA PHE A 6 -33.46 -36.74 -3.97
C PHE A 6 -32.07 -36.35 -3.44
N LYS A 7 -31.32 -35.49 -4.14
CA LYS A 7 -29.98 -35.05 -3.68
C LYS A 7 -29.97 -33.73 -2.90
N LEU A 8 -31.08 -32.99 -2.85
CA LEU A 8 -31.13 -31.70 -2.16
C LEU A 8 -31.42 -31.79 -0.65
N CYS A 9 -31.84 -32.94 -0.13
CA CYS A 9 -32.21 -33.09 1.29
C CYS A 9 -31.04 -33.41 2.23
N PHE A 10 -29.85 -33.74 1.74
CA PHE A 10 -28.73 -34.19 2.59
C PHE A 10 -27.76 -33.09 3.04
N LEU A 11 -27.95 -31.83 2.66
CA LEU A 11 -27.05 -30.72 2.99
C LEU A 11 -27.57 -29.78 4.10
N LEU A 12 -28.72 -30.08 4.72
CA LEU A 12 -29.31 -29.24 5.77
C LEU A 12 -28.99 -29.66 7.21
N PHE A 13 -28.23 -30.74 7.43
CA PHE A 13 -28.04 -31.32 8.78
C PHE A 13 -26.65 -31.18 9.41
N THR A 14 -25.76 -30.34 8.89
CA THR A 14 -24.42 -30.11 9.50
C THR A 14 -24.18 -28.67 9.95
N ILE A 15 -25.23 -27.98 10.42
CA ILE A 15 -25.05 -26.73 11.18
C ILE A 15 -25.15 -27.08 12.66
N LYS A 16 -24.01 -27.46 13.26
CA LYS A 16 -23.86 -27.43 14.71
C LYS A 16 -23.70 -25.98 15.15
N SER A 17 -24.80 -25.42 15.64
CA SER A 17 -24.84 -24.18 16.41
C SER A 17 -24.05 -24.35 17.70
N VAL A 18 -23.02 -23.53 17.92
CA VAL A 18 -22.45 -23.28 19.25
C VAL A 18 -22.77 -21.83 19.59
N LEU A 19 -23.80 -21.69 20.42
CA LEU A 19 -24.20 -20.44 21.08
C LEU A 19 -23.19 -20.05 22.17
N ALA A 20 -22.94 -18.75 22.23
CA ALA A 20 -22.84 -17.87 23.43
C ALA A 20 -21.79 -18.24 24.51
N SER A 21 -20.96 -17.32 25.00
CA SER A 21 -21.39 -16.16 25.80
C SER A 21 -20.18 -15.24 26.17
N PRO A 22 -20.41 -14.08 26.81
CA PRO A 22 -19.72 -12.83 26.48
C PRO A 22 -18.60 -12.37 27.43
N LEU A 23 -17.72 -11.55 26.84
CA LEU A 23 -17.22 -10.24 27.28
C LEU A 23 -17.31 -9.92 28.79
N SER A 24 -16.16 -9.96 29.47
CA SER A 24 -15.93 -9.25 30.74
C SER A 24 -15.27 -7.91 30.43
N THR A 25 -16.04 -6.84 30.54
CA THR A 25 -15.56 -5.45 30.41
C THR A 25 -15.11 -4.95 31.78
N SER A 26 -13.90 -4.39 31.82
CA SER A 26 -13.27 -3.77 32.99
C SER A 26 -14.04 -2.53 33.45
N SER A 27 -14.30 -2.46 34.76
CA SER A 27 -14.72 -1.24 35.45
C SER A 27 -13.49 -0.44 35.88
N SER A 28 -13.30 0.74 35.32
CA SER A 28 -12.67 1.85 36.03
C SER A 28 -13.24 3.15 35.49
N THR A 29 -13.74 4.00 36.40
CA THR A 29 -13.11 5.27 36.76
C THR A 29 -14.03 5.97 37.75
N SER A 30 -13.45 6.26 38.90
CA SER A 30 -13.99 7.09 39.96
C SER A 30 -14.16 8.54 39.48
N ASP A 31 -15.30 9.11 39.87
CA ASP A 31 -15.48 10.37 40.58
C ASP A 31 -14.88 11.70 40.07
N LEU A 32 -15.82 12.64 39.90
CA LEU A 32 -15.85 13.99 40.47
C LEU A 32 -14.59 14.85 40.30
N SER A 33 -14.75 15.94 39.54
CA SER A 33 -14.59 17.28 40.11
C SER A 33 -15.13 18.36 39.17
N THR A 34 -16.08 19.14 39.71
CA THR A 34 -16.24 20.61 39.59
C THR A 34 -16.36 21.21 38.17
N LEU A 35 -17.55 21.64 37.73
CA LEU A 35 -18.21 22.91 38.12
C LEU A 35 -17.22 24.07 38.24
N SER A 36 -17.01 24.78 37.12
CA SER A 36 -16.62 26.18 37.03
C SER A 36 -17.20 26.66 35.69
N GLU A 37 -18.41 27.19 35.65
CA GLU A 37 -18.83 28.52 36.09
C GLU A 37 -18.31 29.64 35.15
N LEU A 38 -19.30 30.26 34.49
CA LEU A 38 -19.33 31.65 34.01
C LEU A 38 -18.30 32.09 32.94
N ALA A 39 -18.79 32.24 31.71
CA ALA A 39 -18.96 33.57 31.12
C ALA A 39 -19.82 33.45 29.85
N ASP A 40 -20.98 34.09 29.93
CA ASP A 40 -21.96 34.23 28.88
C ASP A 40 -21.81 35.66 28.30
N ILE A 41 -22.21 35.85 27.03
CA ILE A 41 -22.74 37.10 26.44
C ILE A 41 -21.71 38.16 25.91
N LEU A 42 -21.46 38.17 24.58
CA LEU A 42 -21.86 39.22 23.61
C LEU A 42 -21.01 39.29 22.32
N LEU A 43 -21.73 39.49 21.20
CA LEU A 43 -21.37 40.21 19.95
C LEU A 43 -20.28 39.56 19.05
N GLU A 44 -20.39 39.44 17.73
CA GLU A 44 -21.10 40.22 16.70
C GLU A 44 -21.49 39.35 15.48
N ASP A 45 -22.38 39.94 14.70
CA ASP A 45 -23.09 39.47 13.51
C ASP A 45 -22.27 39.49 12.19
N LEU A 46 -22.75 38.69 11.21
CA LEU A 46 -22.57 38.75 9.74
C LEU A 46 -21.31 38.16 9.06
N PRO A 47 -21.35 37.82 7.74
CA PRO A 47 -22.28 36.95 7.03
C PRO A 47 -21.54 35.87 6.19
N SER A 48 -22.07 34.65 6.11
CA SER A 48 -21.50 33.58 5.25
C SER A 48 -22.40 33.31 4.06
N GLU A 49 -22.25 34.10 2.99
CA GLU A 49 -22.75 33.74 1.66
C GLU A 49 -21.57 33.65 0.69
N SER A 50 -21.13 32.44 0.43
CA SER A 50 -20.40 32.09 -0.80
C SER A 50 -20.72 30.65 -1.14
N THR A 51 -21.81 30.49 -1.89
CA THR A 51 -22.16 29.29 -2.63
C THR A 51 -21.06 29.02 -3.67
N LEU A 52 -20.06 28.22 -3.30
CA LEU A 52 -19.11 27.66 -4.24
C LEU A 52 -19.69 26.34 -4.76
N LEU A 53 -20.24 26.39 -5.98
CA LEU A 53 -20.49 25.22 -6.81
C LEU A 53 -19.15 24.51 -7.07
N ILE A 54 -18.85 23.48 -6.29
CA ILE A 54 -17.74 22.58 -6.56
C ILE A 54 -18.12 21.71 -7.76
N SER A 55 -17.59 22.10 -8.92
CA SER A 55 -17.48 21.25 -10.10
C SER A 55 -16.81 19.94 -9.71
N ARG A 56 -17.48 18.84 -10.06
CA ARG A 56 -17.06 17.47 -9.81
C ARG A 56 -16.01 17.09 -10.86
N ASP A 57 -14.81 17.63 -10.74
CA ASP A 57 -13.66 17.18 -11.50
C ASP A 57 -12.91 16.08 -10.74
N GLU A 58 -12.45 15.09 -11.49
CA GLU A 58 -11.70 13.93 -11.03
C GLU A 58 -10.47 14.35 -10.22
N ALA A 59 -10.64 14.35 -8.90
CA ALA A 59 -9.55 14.51 -7.95
C ALA A 59 -8.61 13.31 -8.07
N HIS A 60 -7.54 13.49 -8.84
CA HIS A 60 -6.30 12.76 -8.65
C HIS A 60 -5.89 12.96 -7.18
N PRO A 61 -5.84 11.91 -6.35
CA PRO A 61 -5.42 12.07 -4.97
C PRO A 61 -3.98 12.60 -4.96
N ALA A 62 -3.71 13.60 -4.12
CA ALA A 62 -2.41 14.26 -4.00
C ALA A 62 -1.27 13.25 -3.78
N GLU A 63 -0.50 12.97 -4.84
CA GLU A 63 0.60 11.98 -4.90
C GLU A 63 1.98 12.58 -4.54
N HIS A 64 2.04 13.61 -3.71
CA HIS A 64 3.31 14.29 -3.39
C HIS A 64 3.72 14.24 -1.92
N THR A 65 3.15 13.33 -1.13
CA THR A 65 3.68 13.05 0.21
C THR A 65 4.90 12.16 0.10
N HIS A 66 6.04 12.74 -0.28
CA HIS A 66 7.36 12.14 -0.09
C HIS A 66 7.58 11.96 1.41
N LEU A 67 7.17 10.82 1.95
CA LEU A 67 7.45 10.46 3.33
C LEU A 67 8.91 10.02 3.41
N ILE A 68 9.71 10.85 4.08
CA ILE A 68 11.06 10.59 4.59
C ILE A 68 12.15 10.68 3.51
N THR A 69 12.74 11.88 3.41
CA THR A 69 14.10 12.08 2.90
C THR A 69 15.07 11.31 3.81
N VAL A 70 15.63 10.21 3.31
CA VAL A 70 16.74 9.51 3.97
C VAL A 70 17.96 10.45 3.97
N PRO A 71 18.73 10.57 5.07
CA PRO A 71 19.92 11.41 5.11
C PRO A 71 20.88 11.05 3.99
N GLU A 72 21.23 12.07 3.20
CA GLU A 72 22.21 12.03 2.12
C GLU A 72 23.56 11.55 2.67
N SER A 73 23.96 10.35 2.28
CA SER A 73 25.30 9.82 2.56
C SER A 73 26.28 10.56 1.66
N GLN A 74 27.08 11.46 2.24
CA GLN A 74 28.14 12.16 1.52
C GLN A 74 29.25 11.17 1.15
N ASP A 75 29.23 10.67 -0.08
CA ASP A 75 30.37 9.96 -0.68
C ASP A 75 31.25 10.96 -1.45
N ILE A 76 32.48 11.12 -0.95
CA ILE A 76 33.56 11.90 -1.55
C ILE A 76 33.96 11.25 -2.88
N ALA A 77 33.75 11.94 -4.00
CA ALA A 77 34.09 11.45 -5.33
C ALA A 77 35.57 11.71 -5.69
N ASP A 78 36.32 10.65 -6.02
CA ASP A 78 37.68 10.69 -6.61
C ASP A 78 37.59 10.67 -8.16
N PRO A 79 38.21 11.63 -8.87
CA PRO A 79 38.01 11.83 -10.31
C PRO A 79 39.01 11.05 -11.20
N ARG A 80 39.22 9.74 -10.97
CA ARG A 80 40.06 8.94 -11.89
C ARG A 80 39.41 7.63 -12.35
N GLY A 81 39.19 7.58 -13.67
CA GLY A 81 38.58 6.49 -14.41
C GLY A 81 39.24 5.13 -14.17
N LYS A 82 38.59 4.35 -13.33
CA LYS A 82 38.46 2.88 -13.41
C LYS A 82 36.96 2.64 -13.46
N ARG A 83 36.47 1.58 -14.12
CA ARG A 83 35.06 1.15 -13.96
C ARG A 83 34.77 1.14 -12.47
N ALA A 84 34.02 2.14 -11.99
CA ALA A 84 33.84 2.35 -10.57
C ALA A 84 33.30 1.03 -10.03
N ALA A 85 34.05 0.39 -9.13
CA ALA A 85 33.50 -0.66 -8.32
C ALA A 85 32.26 -0.03 -7.68
N GLY A 86 31.07 -0.43 -8.18
CA GLY A 86 29.83 0.32 -7.98
C GLY A 86 29.68 0.71 -6.51
N VAL A 87 29.43 2.00 -6.28
CA VAL A 87 29.24 2.56 -4.95
C VAL A 87 28.15 1.76 -4.26
N LYS A 88 28.57 0.86 -3.37
CA LYS A 88 27.67 -0.04 -2.66
C LYS A 88 26.78 0.79 -1.75
N GLY A 89 25.55 1.02 -2.18
CA GLY A 89 24.57 1.82 -1.47
C GLY A 89 23.23 1.12 -1.36
N MET A 90 22.21 1.91 -1.00
CA MET A 90 20.83 1.46 -0.95
C MET A 90 20.07 2.11 -2.11
N CYS A 91 19.53 1.28 -2.99
CA CYS A 91 18.54 1.73 -3.95
C CYS A 91 17.18 1.85 -3.27
N SER A 92 16.31 2.69 -3.82
CA SER A 92 14.93 2.81 -3.37
C SER A 92 13.95 2.58 -4.51
N LEU A 93 12.84 1.93 -4.19
CA LEU A 93 11.73 1.64 -5.07
C LEU A 93 10.48 2.21 -4.42
N HIS A 94 9.87 3.21 -5.06
CA HIS A 94 8.53 3.63 -4.72
C HIS A 94 7.54 2.84 -5.58
N LEU A 95 6.59 2.16 -4.94
CA LEU A 95 5.61 1.31 -5.62
C LEU A 95 4.19 1.75 -5.27
N TRP A 96 3.40 2.00 -6.31
CA TRP A 96 1.96 2.19 -6.22
C TRP A 96 1.29 0.85 -6.55
N GLU A 97 0.78 0.17 -5.54
CA GLU A 97 0.03 -1.08 -5.67
C GLU A 97 -1.45 -0.77 -5.85
N ALA A 98 -2.08 -1.35 -6.87
CA ALA A 98 -3.52 -1.29 -7.07
C ALA A 98 -4.12 -2.70 -7.00
N ASP A 99 -5.25 -2.81 -6.30
CA ASP A 99 -6.04 -4.03 -6.18
C ASP A 99 -7.47 -3.72 -6.62
N THR A 100 -7.95 -4.46 -7.61
CA THR A 100 -9.29 -4.24 -8.18
C THR A 100 -10.26 -5.26 -7.61
N CYS A 101 -11.14 -4.79 -6.73
CA CYS A 101 -12.20 -5.61 -6.18
C CYS A 101 -13.20 -5.99 -7.28
N GLY A 102 -13.56 -7.27 -7.37
CA GLY A 102 -14.56 -7.77 -8.32
C GLY A 102 -15.44 -8.87 -7.74
N THR A 103 -16.58 -9.08 -8.38
CA THR A 103 -17.51 -10.19 -8.13
C THR A 103 -16.90 -11.48 -8.66
N GLY A 104 -16.19 -12.22 -7.80
CA GLY A 104 -15.58 -13.49 -8.21
C GLY A 104 -14.38 -13.98 -7.40
N GLY A 105 -14.00 -13.29 -6.32
CA GLY A 105 -12.98 -13.74 -5.37
C GLY A 105 -11.52 -13.59 -5.83
N LYS A 106 -11.27 -13.50 -7.14
CA LYS A 106 -9.97 -13.05 -7.67
C LYS A 106 -10.01 -11.55 -7.90
N THR A 107 -9.09 -10.84 -7.25
CA THR A 107 -8.91 -9.40 -7.42
C THR A 107 -7.63 -9.18 -8.22
N PRO A 108 -7.71 -8.70 -9.47
CA PRO A 108 -6.52 -8.44 -10.26
C PRO A 108 -5.67 -7.35 -9.61
N ARG A 109 -4.36 -7.58 -9.58
CA ARG A 109 -3.40 -6.67 -8.97
C ARG A 109 -2.49 -6.06 -10.00
N TYR A 110 -2.21 -4.78 -9.78
CA TYR A 110 -1.35 -3.98 -10.63
C TYR A 110 -0.33 -3.21 -9.79
N ALA A 111 0.78 -2.83 -10.42
CA ALA A 111 1.77 -1.96 -9.81
C ALA A 111 2.37 -0.98 -10.82
N ALA A 112 2.61 0.24 -10.37
CA ALA A 112 3.51 1.17 -11.03
C ALA A 112 4.73 1.38 -10.12
N VAL A 113 5.92 1.58 -10.72
CA VAL A 113 7.16 1.73 -9.95
C VAL A 113 8.02 2.89 -10.40
N GLU A 114 8.58 3.59 -9.43
CA GLU A 114 9.71 4.48 -9.62
C GLU A 114 10.92 3.84 -8.91
N LEU A 115 12.01 3.64 -9.65
CA LEU A 115 13.25 3.08 -9.10
C LEU A 115 14.34 4.15 -9.10
N LYS A 116 14.99 4.34 -7.96
CA LYS A 116 16.15 5.20 -7.78
C LYS A 116 17.39 4.38 -7.46
N ASN A 117 18.52 4.79 -8.02
CA ASN A 117 19.81 4.18 -7.70
C ASN A 117 20.32 4.62 -6.32
N SER A 118 21.48 4.12 -5.91
CA SER A 118 22.18 4.47 -4.66
C SER A 118 22.48 5.96 -4.49
N ALA A 119 22.62 6.70 -5.60
CA ALA A 119 22.81 8.15 -5.63
C ALA A 119 21.49 8.95 -5.66
N GLY A 120 20.33 8.30 -5.49
CA GLY A 120 19.02 8.95 -5.51
C GLY A 120 18.50 9.33 -6.90
N LYS A 121 19.23 9.00 -7.98
CA LYS A 121 18.81 9.28 -9.36
C LYS A 121 17.73 8.29 -9.80
N VAL A 122 16.63 8.80 -10.35
CA VAL A 122 15.58 7.98 -10.97
C VAL A 122 16.12 7.27 -12.21
N ILE A 123 16.07 5.94 -12.21
CA ILE A 123 16.54 5.05 -13.28
C ILE A 123 15.41 4.22 -13.91
N VAL A 124 14.23 4.17 -13.27
CA VAL A 124 12.99 3.66 -13.87
C VAL A 124 11.87 4.62 -13.50
N ARG A 125 11.08 5.04 -14.49
CA ARG A 125 9.89 5.87 -14.29
C ARG A 125 8.63 5.01 -14.25
N PRO A 126 7.60 5.43 -13.49
CA PRO A 126 6.36 4.68 -13.40
C PRO A 126 5.59 4.72 -14.71
N ASN A 127 5.14 3.55 -15.18
CA ASN A 127 4.22 3.46 -16.32
C ASN A 127 2.78 3.73 -15.87
N ARG A 128 2.47 5.00 -15.58
CA ARG A 128 1.16 5.42 -15.08
C ARG A 128 0.05 5.42 -16.14
N GLY A 129 0.36 5.13 -17.42
CA GLY A 129 -0.66 5.05 -18.47
C GLY A 129 -1.24 3.65 -18.67
N ALA A 130 -0.60 2.61 -18.16
CA ALA A 130 -1.02 1.23 -18.37
C ALA A 130 -2.29 0.87 -17.56
N ASN A 131 -3.14 0.04 -18.15
CA ASN A 131 -4.36 -0.51 -17.53
C ASN A 131 -5.25 0.56 -16.89
N GLY A 132 -5.51 1.66 -17.60
CA GLY A 132 -6.37 2.74 -17.09
C GLY A 132 -5.79 3.46 -15.87
N GLY A 133 -4.46 3.55 -15.78
CA GLY A 133 -3.79 4.23 -14.67
C GLY A 133 -3.36 3.32 -13.51
N LEU A 134 -3.59 2.01 -13.60
CA LEU A 134 -3.29 1.06 -12.53
C LEU A 134 -1.85 0.55 -12.55
N GLY A 135 -1.16 0.69 -13.68
CA GLY A 135 0.20 0.20 -13.89
C GLY A 135 0.24 -1.20 -14.50
N THR A 136 1.33 -1.93 -14.31
CA THR A 136 1.57 -3.26 -14.88
C THR A 136 0.89 -4.33 -14.03
N SER A 137 0.23 -5.32 -14.63
CA SER A 137 -0.32 -6.47 -13.87
C SER A 137 0.82 -7.24 -13.17
N ILE A 138 0.62 -7.52 -11.89
CA ILE A 138 1.52 -8.31 -11.05
C ILE A 138 0.87 -9.63 -10.60
N ASP A 139 -0.22 -10.05 -11.26
CA ASP A 139 -0.79 -11.39 -11.09
C ASP A 139 0.15 -12.48 -11.61
N ARG A 140 1.15 -12.08 -12.39
CA ARG A 140 2.34 -12.84 -12.77
C ARG A 140 3.59 -12.04 -12.43
N THR A 141 4.74 -12.70 -12.38
CA THR A 141 6.02 -12.01 -12.17
C THR A 141 6.24 -10.96 -13.27
N TRP A 142 6.50 -9.73 -12.83
CA TRP A 142 6.86 -8.60 -13.67
C TRP A 142 8.36 -8.34 -13.54
N GLU A 143 9.03 -8.24 -14.69
CA GLU A 143 10.45 -7.91 -14.82
C GLU A 143 10.63 -6.40 -15.04
N VAL A 144 11.37 -5.76 -14.14
CA VAL A 144 11.72 -4.34 -14.23
C VAL A 144 13.20 -4.23 -14.58
N THR A 145 13.48 -3.98 -15.85
CA THR A 145 14.83 -3.74 -16.38
C THR A 145 15.25 -2.30 -16.13
N SER A 146 16.53 -2.08 -15.79
CA SER A 146 17.09 -0.75 -15.55
C SER A 146 18.59 -0.71 -15.87
N GLN A 147 19.26 0.38 -15.49
CA GLN A 147 20.72 0.51 -15.58
C GLN A 147 21.46 -0.32 -14.52
N LEU A 148 20.75 -0.91 -13.55
CA LEU A 148 21.32 -1.81 -12.56
C LEU A 148 21.70 -3.16 -13.18
N PRO A 149 22.69 -3.88 -12.62
CA PRO A 149 23.21 -5.12 -13.22
C PRO A 149 22.26 -6.33 -13.12
N TRP A 150 21.23 -6.26 -12.26
CA TRP A 150 20.25 -7.33 -12.14
C TRP A 150 18.85 -6.79 -12.44
N VAL A 151 17.99 -7.66 -12.97
CA VAL A 151 16.57 -7.36 -13.16
C VAL A 151 15.88 -7.39 -11.80
N LEU A 152 15.04 -6.39 -11.52
CA LEU A 152 14.16 -6.40 -10.36
C LEU A 152 12.88 -7.17 -10.72
N LEU A 153 12.61 -8.25 -10.01
CA LEU A 153 11.41 -9.05 -10.18
C LEU A 153 10.37 -8.63 -9.13
N ILE A 154 9.13 -8.43 -9.57
CA ILE A 154 7.99 -8.04 -8.75
C ILE A 154 6.87 -9.05 -8.95
N ASP A 155 6.36 -9.65 -7.88
CA ASP A 155 5.30 -10.66 -7.94
C ASP A 155 4.19 -10.35 -6.91
N GLY A 156 2.95 -10.24 -7.36
CA GLY A 156 1.78 -9.99 -6.51
C GLY A 156 1.29 -11.22 -5.74
N ASN A 157 1.86 -12.41 -5.96
CA ASN A 157 1.41 -13.66 -5.36
C ASN A 157 2.27 -14.10 -4.16
N GLY A 158 2.98 -13.17 -3.52
CA GLY A 158 3.77 -13.47 -2.34
C GLY A 158 2.92 -13.95 -1.16
N LYS A 159 3.58 -14.55 -0.16
CA LYS A 159 2.95 -15.11 1.04
C LYS A 159 2.01 -14.09 1.71
N LYS A 160 0.79 -14.52 2.05
CA LYS A 160 -0.27 -13.67 2.66
C LYS A 160 -0.61 -12.45 1.78
N ASN A 161 -0.62 -12.62 0.46
CA ASN A 161 -0.93 -11.57 -0.53
C ASN A 161 -0.01 -10.35 -0.44
N ASN A 162 1.25 -10.54 -0.04
CA ASN A 162 2.23 -9.46 -0.11
C ASN A 162 2.89 -9.44 -1.48
N VAL A 163 3.31 -8.25 -1.93
CA VAL A 163 4.19 -8.16 -3.10
C VAL A 163 5.54 -8.75 -2.72
N GLN A 164 6.04 -9.69 -3.50
CA GLN A 164 7.37 -10.26 -3.38
C GLN A 164 8.31 -9.55 -4.36
N PHE A 165 9.52 -9.26 -3.88
CA PHE A 165 10.58 -8.64 -4.64
C PHE A 165 11.80 -9.55 -4.68
N LYS A 166 12.48 -9.60 -5.82
CA LYS A 166 13.79 -10.24 -5.95
C LYS A 166 14.73 -9.37 -6.77
N TYR A 167 15.98 -9.25 -6.33
CA TYR A 167 17.03 -8.51 -7.02
C TYR A 167 18.39 -9.13 -6.73
N GLY A 168 18.99 -9.76 -7.74
CA GLY A 168 20.20 -10.56 -7.58
C GLY A 168 20.02 -11.64 -6.50
N ARG A 169 20.79 -11.56 -5.41
CA ARG A 169 20.70 -12.47 -4.26
C ARG A 169 19.65 -12.08 -3.21
N TYR A 170 19.06 -10.89 -3.31
CA TYR A 170 18.13 -10.37 -2.31
C TYR A 170 16.71 -10.77 -2.66
N SER A 171 15.95 -11.23 -1.66
CA SER A 171 14.53 -11.50 -1.76
C SER A 171 13.83 -10.97 -0.52
N TRP A 172 12.76 -10.20 -0.71
CA TRP A 172 11.97 -9.64 0.39
C TRP A 172 10.50 -9.50 -0.02
N MET A 173 9.65 -9.12 0.93
CA MET A 173 8.23 -8.89 0.71
C MET A 173 7.88 -7.45 1.10
N SER A 174 6.74 -6.97 0.63
CA SER A 174 6.23 -5.64 0.96
C SER A 174 6.08 -5.38 2.45
N ASN A 175 5.93 -6.44 3.28
CA ASN A 175 5.83 -6.32 4.73
C ASN A 175 7.16 -6.59 5.47
N THR A 176 8.27 -6.82 4.76
CA THR A 176 9.58 -7.04 5.37
C THR A 176 10.01 -5.79 6.13
N LYS A 177 10.26 -5.93 7.44
CA LYS A 177 10.75 -4.87 8.31
C LYS A 177 12.27 -4.77 8.26
N LYS A 178 12.80 -3.58 8.51
CA LYS A 178 14.23 -3.33 8.62
C LYS A 178 14.80 -4.13 9.80
N ARG A 179 15.80 -4.98 9.53
CA ARG A 179 16.50 -5.79 10.54
C ARG A 179 17.96 -5.38 10.71
N GLY A 180 18.59 -4.92 9.64
CA GLY A 180 19.95 -4.42 9.63
C GLY A 180 20.15 -3.31 8.60
N PRO A 181 21.34 -2.70 8.57
CA PRO A 181 21.65 -1.59 7.68
C PRO A 181 21.71 -1.99 6.20
N LYS A 182 21.99 -3.27 5.91
CA LYS A 182 22.11 -3.82 4.55
C LYS A 182 20.99 -4.80 4.19
N ASP A 183 19.97 -4.89 5.02
CA ASP A 183 18.85 -5.79 4.76
C ASP A 183 17.78 -5.05 3.94
N PRO A 184 17.22 -5.69 2.92
CA PRO A 184 16.11 -5.10 2.20
C PRO A 184 14.87 -4.99 3.10
N TYR A 185 14.14 -3.89 2.98
CA TYR A 185 12.92 -3.64 3.76
C TYR A 185 11.96 -2.75 3.00
N CYS A 186 10.71 -2.67 3.48
CA CYS A 186 9.71 -1.76 2.96
C CYS A 186 8.98 -1.01 4.08
N ILE A 187 8.61 0.24 3.79
CA ILE A 187 7.72 1.08 4.56
C ILE A 187 6.39 1.09 3.80
N GLN A 188 5.33 0.58 4.43
CA GLN A 188 4.02 0.47 3.79
C GLN A 188 3.12 1.63 4.23
N GLY A 189 2.49 2.26 3.24
CA GLY A 189 1.34 3.11 3.47
C GLY A 189 0.06 2.30 3.75
N GLY A 190 -1.00 3.03 4.06
CA GLY A 190 -2.35 2.46 4.16
C GLY A 190 -2.96 2.20 2.78
N TRP A 191 -3.99 1.35 2.76
CA TRP A 191 -4.86 1.23 1.60
C TRP A 191 -5.85 2.38 1.52
N ASP A 192 -6.08 2.89 0.33
CA ASP A 192 -7.05 3.91 -0.01
C ASP A 192 -7.98 3.42 -1.15
N PRO A 193 -9.29 3.30 -0.93
CA PRO A 193 -9.98 3.54 0.34
C PRO A 193 -9.65 2.47 1.40
N ARG A 194 -9.78 2.87 2.67
CA ARG A 194 -9.57 2.01 3.86
C ARG A 194 -10.72 1.02 4.09
N ILE A 195 -11.23 0.39 3.03
CA ILE A 195 -12.33 -0.56 3.15
C ILE A 195 -11.74 -1.95 3.45
N LYS A 196 -12.17 -2.60 4.54
CA LYS A 196 -11.61 -3.91 4.93
C LYS A 196 -11.99 -5.05 3.98
N ARG A 197 -13.08 -4.91 3.23
CA ARG A 197 -13.61 -5.94 2.33
C ARG A 197 -14.03 -5.31 1.02
N CYS A 198 -13.69 -5.97 -0.08
CA CYS A 198 -14.33 -5.73 -1.35
C CYS A 198 -15.85 -5.94 -1.16
N GLY A 199 -16.64 -4.90 -1.44
CA GLY A 199 -18.09 -5.00 -1.36
C GLY A 199 -18.64 -6.00 -2.40
N VAL A 200 -19.76 -6.64 -2.08
CA VAL A 200 -20.40 -7.64 -2.97
C VAL A 200 -20.96 -6.99 -4.26
N PHE A 201 -21.22 -5.68 -4.25
CA PHE A 201 -22.02 -5.00 -5.28
C PHE A 201 -21.28 -3.90 -6.05
N GLY A 202 -19.94 -3.87 -6.06
CA GLY A 202 -19.23 -2.84 -6.81
C GLY A 202 -17.77 -3.16 -7.11
N HIS A 203 -17.31 -2.70 -8.26
CA HIS A 203 -15.89 -2.61 -8.58
C HIS A 203 -15.31 -1.44 -7.79
N THR A 204 -14.41 -1.74 -6.86
CA THR A 204 -13.67 -0.71 -6.13
C THR A 204 -12.19 -0.97 -6.33
N THR A 205 -11.51 0.01 -6.91
CA THR A 205 -10.05 0.01 -6.95
C THR A 205 -9.54 0.53 -5.62
N ARG A 206 -8.63 -0.21 -5.00
CA ARG A 206 -7.90 0.23 -3.83
C ARG A 206 -6.44 0.41 -4.21
N ARG A 207 -5.83 1.47 -3.70
CA ARG A 207 -4.43 1.80 -3.93
C ARG A 207 -3.67 1.80 -2.62
N LYS A 208 -2.41 1.41 -2.64
CA LYS A 208 -1.50 1.50 -1.50
C LYS A 208 -0.13 1.85 -2.02
N GLN A 209 0.50 2.81 -1.37
CA GLN A 209 1.87 3.21 -1.69
C GLN A 209 2.83 2.51 -0.74
N MET A 210 4.03 2.21 -1.20
CA MET A 210 5.11 1.72 -0.36
C MET A 210 6.47 2.16 -0.88
N ASP A 211 7.39 2.38 0.04
CA ASP A 211 8.79 2.66 -0.24
C ASP A 211 9.64 1.49 0.21
N CYS A 212 10.29 0.82 -0.73
CA CYS A 212 11.18 -0.30 -0.47
C CYS A 212 12.63 0.12 -0.69
N PHE A 213 13.53 -0.43 0.12
CA PHE A 213 14.95 -0.14 0.08
C PHE A 213 15.71 -1.46 0.00
N PHE A 214 16.74 -1.52 -0.84
CA PHE A 214 17.53 -2.73 -1.02
C PHE A 214 18.97 -2.40 -1.42
N PRO A 215 19.95 -3.25 -1.07
CA PRO A 215 21.32 -3.01 -1.45
C PRO A 215 21.52 -3.10 -2.96
N CYS A 216 22.26 -2.15 -3.51
CA CYS A 216 22.64 -2.14 -4.91
C CYS A 216 24.07 -1.58 -5.08
N PRO A 217 24.70 -1.81 -6.25
CA PRO A 217 25.98 -1.21 -6.58
C PRO A 217 25.85 0.28 -6.93
#